data_AF-A0AAV7DMY1-F1
#
_entry.id   AF-A0AAV7DMY1-F1
#
_cell.length_a   1.000
_cell.length_b   1.000
_cell.length_c   1.000
_cell.angle_alpha   90.00
_cell.angle_beta   90.00
_cell.angle_gamma   90.00
#
_symmetry.space_group_name_H-M   'P 1'
#
loop_
_entity.id
_entity.type
_entity.pdbx_description
1 polymer ?
#
loop_
_entity_poly.entity_id
_entity_poly.type
_entity_poly.pdbx_seq_one_letter_code
_entity_poly.pdbx_strand_id
1 'polypeptide(L)'
;MAIEPSLLDACTAHLKTCLQNIHKVIQRANEILCSISQPSVCSEVLLSSRGADYISGVVEVYRLSKRMEGGMRTHNMDCERLRFVLRDIELSWNNLQAFLSICPSLLQTLPSQSTLDDAAEYAVSDLSPCLQSCCGVCLLNIPVPEFPPDVKNGMINIGGRSYHPCCANFWLHCVDPILPVPTCHSSCSACVKLNKDEL
;
A
#
# COMPACT_ATOMS: atom_id res chain seq x y z
N MET A 1 -25.05 3.33 8.72
CA MET A 1 -24.79 3.34 10.18
C MET A 1 -23.39 3.90 10.38
N ALA A 2 -23.26 4.99 11.14
CA ALA A 2 -21.95 5.56 11.47
C ALA A 2 -21.24 4.63 12.47
N ILE A 3 -19.97 4.30 12.19
CA ILE A 3 -19.12 3.49 13.06
C ILE A 3 -18.77 4.34 14.30
N GLU A 4 -18.88 3.76 15.51
CA GLU A 4 -18.48 4.46 16.74
C GLU A 4 -16.99 4.89 16.66
N PRO A 5 -16.64 6.12 17.08
CA PRO A 5 -15.28 6.66 16.93
C PRO A 5 -14.17 5.79 17.54
N SER A 6 -14.44 5.13 18.67
CA SER A 6 -13.50 4.25 19.38
C SER A 6 -13.18 2.96 18.60
N LEU A 7 -14.16 2.42 17.87
CA LEU A 7 -14.00 1.20 17.07
C LEU A 7 -13.26 1.52 15.76
N LEU A 8 -13.52 2.69 15.17
CA LEU A 8 -12.81 3.16 13.97
C LEU A 8 -11.32 3.39 14.28
N ASP A 9 -10.99 3.92 15.45
CA ASP A 9 -9.59 4.14 15.87
C ASP A 9 -8.82 2.81 16.01
N ALA A 10 -9.45 1.75 16.53
CA ALA A 10 -8.83 0.42 16.60
C ALA A 10 -8.67 -0.20 15.20
N CYS A 11 -9.69 -0.09 14.34
CA CYS A 11 -9.66 -0.62 12.97
C CYS A 11 -8.67 0.12 12.07
N THR A 12 -8.34 1.38 12.34
CA THR A 12 -7.44 2.19 11.50
C THR A 12 -6.01 2.31 12.04
N ALA A 13 -5.75 1.83 13.26
CA ALA A 13 -4.42 1.93 13.90
C ALA A 13 -3.32 1.30 13.04
N HIS A 14 -3.53 0.08 12.54
CA HIS A 14 -2.56 -0.63 11.70
C HIS A 14 -2.30 0.09 10.37
N LEU A 15 -3.35 0.69 9.77
CA LEU A 15 -3.23 1.50 8.55
C LEU A 15 -2.39 2.75 8.80
N LYS A 16 -2.65 3.46 9.91
CA LYS A 16 -1.89 4.63 10.30
C LYS A 16 -0.41 4.29 10.49
N THR A 17 -0.10 3.22 11.23
CA THR A 17 1.27 2.78 11.46
C THR A 17 1.97 2.42 10.15
N CYS A 18 1.29 1.73 9.23
CA CYS A 18 1.83 1.40 7.92
C CYS A 18 2.13 2.66 7.10
N LEU A 19 1.17 3.58 6.96
CA LEU A 19 1.35 4.85 6.24
C LEU A 19 2.49 5.69 6.85
N GLN A 20 2.61 5.74 8.18
CA GLN A 20 3.70 6.47 8.83
C GLN A 20 5.07 5.86 8.49
N ASN A 21 5.19 4.54 8.40
CA ASN A 21 6.44 3.91 7.99
C ASN A 21 6.71 4.03 6.49
N ILE A 22 5.67 4.06 5.65
CA ILE A 22 5.81 4.43 4.22
C ILE A 22 6.39 5.84 4.11
N HIS A 23 5.81 6.79 4.84
CA HIS A 23 6.31 8.17 4.86
C HIS A 23 7.77 8.23 5.28
N LYS A 24 8.18 7.51 6.34
CA LYS A 24 9.58 7.45 6.78
C LYS A 24 10.53 6.93 5.70
N VAL A 25 10.14 5.90 4.94
CA VAL A 25 11.00 5.34 3.88
C VAL A 25 11.21 6.37 2.77
N ILE A 26 10.14 7.06 2.33
CA ILE A 26 10.23 8.09 1.28
C ILE A 26 11.00 9.30 1.79
N GLN A 27 10.73 9.74 3.02
CA GLN A 27 11.46 10.84 3.66
C GLN A 27 12.95 10.51 3.77
N ARG A 28 13.30 9.27 4.14
CA ARG A 28 14.68 8.82 4.21
C ARG A 28 15.37 8.85 2.85
N ALA A 29 14.67 8.49 1.78
CA ALA A 29 15.19 8.62 0.42
C ALA A 29 15.49 10.09 0.08
N ASN A 30 14.59 11.02 0.40
CA ASN A 30 14.84 12.46 0.24
C ASN A 30 16.08 12.90 1.01
N GLU A 31 16.21 12.53 2.29
CA GLU A 31 17.38 12.90 3.11
C GLU A 31 18.69 12.39 2.52
N ILE A 32 18.73 11.13 2.06
CA ILE A 32 19.92 10.53 1.45
C ILE A 32 20.32 11.31 0.21
N LEU A 33 19.36 11.57 -0.69
CA LEU A 33 19.65 12.27 -1.94
C LEU A 33 20.04 13.74 -1.72
N CYS A 34 19.36 14.44 -0.82
CA CYS A 34 19.70 15.82 -0.45
C CYS A 34 21.06 15.92 0.24
N SER A 35 21.56 14.85 0.87
CA SER A 35 22.89 14.84 1.49
C SER A 35 24.05 14.79 0.48
N ILE A 36 23.78 14.45 -0.79
CA ILE A 36 24.80 14.38 -1.84
C ILE A 36 25.04 15.79 -2.39
N SER A 37 26.17 16.40 -2.00
CA SER A 37 26.46 17.80 -2.31
C SER A 37 26.81 18.08 -3.78
N GLN A 38 27.26 17.05 -4.52
CA GLN A 38 27.64 17.19 -5.93
C GLN A 38 26.62 16.52 -6.85
N PRO A 39 25.94 17.28 -7.75
CA PRO A 39 24.95 16.73 -8.66
C PRO A 39 25.48 15.61 -9.57
N SER A 40 26.74 15.71 -10.02
CA SER A 40 27.38 14.67 -10.84
C SER A 40 27.53 13.33 -10.11
N VAL A 41 27.97 13.37 -8.85
CA VAL A 41 28.08 12.19 -7.98
C VAL A 41 26.69 11.61 -7.72
N CYS A 42 25.70 12.47 -7.50
CA CYS A 42 24.33 12.01 -7.31
C CYS A 42 23.80 11.28 -8.54
N SER A 43 24.00 11.83 -9.74
CA SER A 43 23.59 11.19 -10.99
C SER A 43 24.29 9.84 -11.18
N GLU A 44 25.58 9.74 -10.88
CA GLU A 44 26.33 8.49 -10.97
C GLU A 44 25.77 7.42 -10.01
N VAL A 45 25.50 7.79 -8.75
CA VAL A 45 24.89 6.90 -7.76
C VAL A 45 23.53 6.42 -8.25
N LEU A 46 22.68 7.33 -8.71
CA LEU A 46 21.32 7.01 -9.16
C LEU A 46 21.30 6.12 -10.41
N LEU A 47 22.29 6.26 -11.30
CA LEU A 47 22.42 5.44 -12.52
C LEU A 47 23.12 4.10 -12.28
N SER A 48 23.71 3.89 -11.09
CA SER A 48 24.24 2.59 -10.71
C SER A 48 23.13 1.56 -10.54
N SER A 49 23.43 0.27 -10.70
CA SER A 49 22.44 -0.80 -10.49
C SER A 49 21.82 -0.74 -9.10
N ARG A 50 22.65 -0.54 -8.06
CA ARG A 50 22.18 -0.41 -6.68
C ARG A 50 21.32 0.83 -6.45
N GLY A 51 21.65 1.96 -7.08
CA GLY A 51 20.85 3.18 -7.00
C GLY A 51 19.51 3.01 -7.68
N ALA A 52 19.48 2.46 -8.89
CA ALA A 52 18.26 2.15 -9.62
C ALA A 52 17.36 1.17 -8.86
N ASP A 53 17.92 0.09 -8.30
CA ASP A 53 17.19 -0.87 -7.47
C ASP A 53 16.62 -0.21 -6.21
N TYR A 54 17.40 0.65 -5.56
CA TYR A 54 16.94 1.41 -4.40
C TYR A 54 15.76 2.32 -4.75
N ILE A 55 15.86 3.11 -5.82
CA ILE A 55 14.76 3.99 -6.27
C ILE A 55 13.53 3.17 -6.66
N SER A 56 13.71 2.05 -7.36
CA SER A 56 12.61 1.12 -7.69
C SER A 56 11.90 0.62 -6.43
N GLY A 57 12.66 0.27 -5.38
CA GLY A 57 12.10 -0.08 -4.07
C GLY A 57 11.29 1.05 -3.43
N VAL A 58 11.80 2.28 -3.44
CA VAL A 58 11.08 3.46 -2.92
C VAL A 58 9.80 3.72 -3.71
N VAL A 59 9.84 3.56 -5.03
CA VAL A 59 8.67 3.67 -5.91
C VAL A 59 7.61 2.63 -5.52
N GLU A 60 7.98 1.38 -5.28
CA GLU A 60 7.02 0.34 -4.88
C GLU A 60 6.38 0.64 -3.51
N VAL A 61 7.15 1.22 -2.59
CA VAL A 61 6.65 1.69 -1.29
C VAL A 61 5.64 2.85 -1.45
N TYR A 62 5.85 3.76 -2.40
CA TYR A 62 4.86 4.78 -2.75
C TYR A 62 3.61 4.18 -3.42
N ARG A 63 3.77 3.22 -4.34
CA ARG A 63 2.62 2.49 -4.92
C ARG A 63 1.79 1.81 -3.84
N LEU A 64 2.43 1.30 -2.78
CA LEU A 64 1.72 0.73 -1.64
C LEU A 64 0.81 1.75 -0.94
N SER A 65 1.24 3.00 -0.72
CA SER A 65 0.35 4.02 -0.13
C SER A 65 -0.84 4.33 -1.02
N LYS A 66 -0.67 4.33 -2.35
CA LYS A 66 -1.78 4.52 -3.29
C LYS A 66 -2.76 3.35 -3.29
N ARG A 67 -2.26 2.12 -3.24
CA ARG A 67 -3.12 0.94 -3.03
C ARG A 67 -3.90 1.02 -1.72
N MET A 68 -3.22 1.42 -0.64
CA MET A 68 -3.88 1.64 0.66
C MET A 68 -4.96 2.73 0.56
N GLU A 69 -4.68 3.85 -0.10
CA GLU A 69 -5.65 4.94 -0.30
C GLU A 69 -6.92 4.44 -1.03
N GLY A 70 -6.74 3.69 -2.11
CA GLY A 70 -7.84 3.04 -2.83
C GLY A 70 -8.63 2.07 -1.96
N GLY A 71 -7.94 1.16 -1.27
CA GLY A 71 -8.59 0.18 -0.38
C GLY A 71 -9.35 0.83 0.76
N MET A 72 -8.78 1.84 1.41
CA MET A 72 -9.46 2.61 2.45
C MET A 72 -10.74 3.28 1.94
N ARG A 73 -10.71 3.81 0.70
CA ARG A 73 -11.88 4.42 0.06
C ARG A 73 -12.99 3.40 -0.19
N THR A 74 -12.64 2.22 -0.70
CA THR A 74 -13.59 1.11 -0.94
C THR A 74 -14.28 0.64 0.35
N HIS A 75 -13.55 0.63 1.47
CA HIS A 75 -14.08 0.19 2.77
C HIS A 75 -14.63 1.33 3.65
N ASN A 76 -14.71 2.56 3.14
CA ASN A 76 -15.13 3.76 3.90
C ASN A 76 -14.34 3.95 5.20
N MET A 77 -13.04 3.63 5.19
CA MET A 77 -12.13 3.75 6.33
C MET A 77 -11.34 5.07 6.33
N ASP A 78 -11.84 6.07 5.60
CA ASP A 78 -11.16 7.34 5.43
C ASP A 78 -11.45 8.28 6.61
N CYS A 79 -10.40 8.63 7.36
CA CYS A 79 -10.49 9.54 8.51
C CYS A 79 -9.43 10.64 8.42
N GLU A 80 -9.68 11.76 9.10
CA GLU A 80 -8.83 12.95 9.02
C GLU A 80 -7.35 12.65 9.31
N ARG A 81 -7.08 11.82 10.33
CA ARG A 81 -5.73 11.40 10.72
C ARG A 81 -5.01 10.65 9.61
N LEU A 82 -5.69 9.78 8.87
CA LEU A 82 -5.11 9.03 7.75
C LEU A 82 -4.87 9.96 6.54
N ARG A 83 -5.81 10.88 6.26
CA ARG A 83 -5.65 11.89 5.21
C ARG A 83 -4.44 12.78 5.43
N PHE A 84 -4.17 13.17 6.68
CA PHE A 84 -2.97 13.94 7.01
C PHE A 84 -1.69 13.19 6.62
N VAL A 85 -1.57 11.91 7.02
CA VAL A 85 -0.37 11.12 6.70
C VAL A 85 -0.24 10.90 5.19
N LEU A 86 -1.35 10.68 4.47
CA LEU A 86 -1.35 10.58 3.01
C LEU A 86 -0.84 11.87 2.34
N ARG A 87 -1.26 13.04 2.84
CA ARG A 87 -0.74 14.33 2.32
C ARG A 87 0.75 14.47 2.55
N ASP A 88 1.26 14.08 3.72
CA ASP A 88 2.69 14.12 4.01
C ASP A 88 3.49 13.18 3.08
N ILE A 89 2.94 12.01 2.77
CA ILE A 89 3.49 11.09 1.77
C ILE A 89 3.53 11.75 0.39
N GLU A 90 2.44 12.37 -0.06
CA GLU A 90 2.40 13.06 -1.36
C GLU A 90 3.42 14.19 -1.44
N LEU A 91 3.57 14.99 -0.39
CA LEU A 91 4.57 16.07 -0.34
C LEU A 91 5.99 15.50 -0.43
N SER A 92 6.30 14.47 0.35
CA SER A 92 7.60 13.79 0.31
C SER A 92 7.87 13.15 -1.05
N TRP A 93 6.85 12.56 -1.67
CA TRP A 93 6.96 11.97 -3.00
C TRP A 93 7.20 13.02 -4.09
N ASN A 94 6.44 14.12 -4.08
CA ASN A 94 6.62 15.21 -5.05
C ASN A 94 8.03 15.82 -4.96
N ASN A 95 8.57 15.97 -3.75
CA ASN A 95 9.95 16.42 -3.55
C ASN A 95 10.95 15.44 -4.17
N LEU A 96 10.73 14.13 -3.97
CA LEU A 96 11.58 13.09 -4.56
C LEU A 96 11.51 13.10 -6.09
N GLN A 97 10.31 13.22 -6.66
CA GLN A 97 10.12 13.31 -8.12
C GLN A 97 10.80 14.55 -8.70
N ALA A 98 10.67 15.71 -8.04
CA ALA A 98 11.35 16.93 -8.45
C ALA A 98 12.87 16.74 -8.46
N PHE A 99 13.42 16.05 -7.45
CA PHE A 99 14.84 15.72 -7.41
C PHE A 99 15.25 14.76 -8.53
N LEU A 100 14.49 13.68 -8.75
CA LEU A 100 14.76 12.69 -9.80
C LEU A 100 14.64 13.27 -11.21
N SER A 101 13.95 14.40 -11.39
CA SER A 101 13.85 15.07 -12.68
C SER A 101 15.19 15.55 -13.24
N ILE A 102 16.22 15.67 -12.39
CA ILE A 102 17.60 15.97 -12.78
C ILE A 102 18.21 14.82 -13.62
N CYS A 103 17.64 13.61 -13.52
CA CYS A 103 18.02 12.41 -14.26
C CYS A 103 16.83 11.89 -15.11
N PRO A 104 16.65 12.39 -16.35
CA PRO A 104 15.47 12.06 -17.17
C PRO A 104 15.25 10.57 -17.45
N SER A 105 16.32 9.77 -17.47
CA SER A 105 16.23 8.31 -17.63
C SER A 105 15.49 7.62 -16.48
N LEU A 106 15.57 8.17 -15.25
CA LEU A 106 14.87 7.62 -14.09
C LEU A 106 13.39 8.00 -14.07
N LEU A 107 13.02 9.13 -14.67
CA LEU A 107 11.61 9.52 -14.79
C LEU A 107 10.79 8.49 -15.57
N GLN A 108 11.40 7.76 -16.52
CA GLN A 108 10.74 6.68 -17.26
C GLN A 108 10.43 5.45 -16.39
N THR A 109 11.06 5.34 -15.22
CA THR A 109 10.82 4.24 -14.26
C THR A 109 9.77 4.58 -13.21
N LEU A 110 9.39 5.86 -13.11
CA LEU A 110 8.34 6.31 -12.20
C LEU A 110 6.97 5.84 -12.70
N PRO A 111 6.04 5.51 -11.80
CA PRO A 111 4.68 5.16 -12.19
C PRO A 111 4.02 6.36 -12.87
N SER A 112 3.37 6.13 -14.01
CA SER A 112 2.45 7.12 -14.58
C SER A 112 1.23 7.25 -13.67
N GLN A 113 0.62 8.44 -13.60
CA GLN A 113 -0.61 8.63 -12.83
C GLN A 113 -1.71 7.63 -13.21
N SER A 114 -1.78 7.24 -14.48
CA SER A 114 -2.74 6.24 -14.98
C SER A 114 -2.54 4.83 -14.39
N THR A 115 -1.30 4.37 -14.16
CA THR A 115 -1.05 3.02 -13.59
C THR A 115 -1.32 2.95 -12.07
N LEU A 116 -1.50 4.10 -11.42
CA LEU A 116 -1.88 4.18 -10.00
C LEU A 116 -3.41 4.11 -9.82
N ASP A 117 -4.17 4.51 -10.84
CA ASP A 117 -5.62 4.50 -10.86
C ASP A 117 -6.20 3.12 -11.24
N ASP A 118 -5.44 2.25 -11.91
CA ASP A 118 -5.85 0.89 -12.28
C ASP A 118 -6.16 -0.03 -11.08
N ALA A 119 -5.75 0.36 -9.87
CA ALA A 119 -6.18 -0.29 -8.63
C ALA A 119 -7.70 -0.13 -8.37
N ALA A 120 -8.36 0.82 -9.05
CA ALA A 120 -9.80 1.04 -8.98
C ALA A 120 -10.61 0.09 -9.90
N GLU A 121 -9.98 -0.56 -10.89
CA GLU A 121 -10.71 -1.37 -11.88
C GLU A 121 -11.17 -2.74 -11.34
N TYR A 122 -10.60 -3.19 -10.22
CA TYR A 122 -11.03 -4.43 -9.53
C TYR A 122 -12.18 -4.22 -8.52
N ALA A 123 -12.81 -3.04 -8.51
CA ALA A 123 -13.78 -2.64 -7.49
C ALA A 123 -15.23 -3.10 -7.76
N VAL A 124 -15.52 -3.81 -8.86
CA VAL A 124 -16.89 -4.17 -9.21
C VAL A 124 -17.13 -5.66 -9.04
N SER A 125 -17.42 -6.06 -7.80
CA SER A 125 -18.27 -7.21 -7.53
C SER A 125 -19.35 -6.74 -6.56
N ASP A 126 -20.61 -7.05 -6.85
CA ASP A 126 -21.82 -6.70 -6.08
C ASP A 126 -21.86 -7.29 -4.64
N LEU A 127 -20.70 -7.68 -4.10
CA LEU A 127 -20.52 -8.23 -2.77
C LEU A 127 -20.13 -7.09 -1.82
N SER A 128 -20.82 -7.02 -0.67
CA SER A 128 -20.49 -6.01 0.36
C SER A 128 -19.00 -6.07 0.72
N PRO A 129 -18.31 -4.94 0.89
CA PRO A 129 -16.86 -4.88 1.03
C PRO A 129 -16.39 -5.57 2.32
N CYS A 130 -16.02 -6.84 2.21
CA CYS A 130 -15.60 -7.69 3.31
C CYS A 130 -14.08 -7.66 3.44
N LEU A 131 -13.55 -7.26 4.60
CA LEU A 131 -12.10 -7.21 4.83
C LEU A 131 -11.40 -8.58 4.75
N GLN A 132 -12.17 -9.69 4.77
CA GLN A 132 -11.62 -11.05 4.66
C GLN A 132 -11.16 -11.40 3.25
N SER A 133 -11.75 -10.79 2.21
CA SER A 133 -11.41 -11.03 0.81
C SER A 133 -10.35 -10.07 0.26
N CYS A 134 -9.76 -9.25 1.13
CA CYS A 134 -8.85 -8.18 0.75
C CYS A 134 -7.45 -8.47 1.27
N CYS A 135 -6.46 -7.81 0.66
CA CYS A 135 -5.10 -7.81 1.19
C CYS A 135 -5.10 -7.21 2.61
N GLY A 136 -4.58 -7.94 3.60
CA GLY A 136 -4.61 -7.50 5.00
C GLY A 136 -3.83 -6.21 5.30
N VAL A 137 -2.99 -5.74 4.35
CA VAL A 137 -2.22 -4.49 4.47
C VAL A 137 -2.84 -3.36 3.63
N CYS A 138 -3.08 -3.58 2.33
CA CYS A 138 -3.52 -2.51 1.44
C CYS A 138 -5.03 -2.46 1.18
N LEU A 139 -5.79 -3.41 1.73
CA LEU A 139 -7.25 -3.48 1.66
C LEU A 139 -7.85 -3.53 0.24
N LEU A 140 -7.03 -3.74 -0.79
CA LEU A 140 -7.56 -4.02 -2.13
C LEU A 140 -8.06 -5.45 -2.20
N ASN A 141 -9.16 -5.65 -2.94
CA ASN A 141 -9.68 -6.97 -3.23
C ASN A 141 -8.64 -7.81 -3.96
N ILE A 142 -8.52 -9.06 -3.51
CA ILE A 142 -7.67 -10.04 -4.16
C ILE A 142 -8.58 -10.79 -5.14
N PRO A 143 -8.27 -10.80 -6.45
CA PRO A 143 -9.11 -11.49 -7.42
C PRO A 143 -9.24 -12.96 -7.02
N VAL A 144 -10.49 -13.41 -6.85
CA VAL A 144 -10.83 -14.80 -6.61
C VAL A 144 -10.41 -15.59 -7.87
N PRO A 145 -9.70 -16.71 -7.74
CA PRO A 145 -9.23 -17.50 -8.88
C PRO A 145 -10.41 -18.22 -9.58
N GLU A 146 -11.24 -17.48 -10.30
CA GLU A 146 -12.27 -18.03 -11.19
C GLU A 146 -11.80 -18.16 -12.65
N PHE A 147 -10.55 -17.77 -12.94
CA PHE A 147 -9.92 -17.86 -14.26
C PHE A 147 -8.69 -18.78 -14.23
N PRO A 148 -8.34 -19.46 -15.35
CA PRO A 148 -7.44 -20.61 -15.34
C PRO A 148 -6.04 -20.29 -14.77
N PRO A 149 -5.36 -21.30 -14.21
CA PRO A 149 -4.29 -21.16 -13.21
C PRO A 149 -2.92 -20.72 -13.75
N ASP A 150 -2.85 -20.17 -14.97
CA ASP A 150 -1.58 -19.90 -15.64
C ASP A 150 -0.95 -18.54 -15.32
N VAL A 151 -1.61 -17.72 -14.50
CA VAL A 151 -0.95 -16.60 -13.82
C VAL A 151 -0.84 -16.99 -12.36
N LYS A 152 0.36 -17.40 -11.94
CA LYS A 152 0.72 -17.62 -10.54
C LYS A 152 0.39 -16.37 -9.73
N ASN A 153 -0.82 -16.26 -9.21
CA ASN A 153 -1.15 -15.26 -8.20
C ASN A 153 -0.41 -15.66 -6.93
N GLY A 154 0.86 -15.23 -6.82
CA GLY A 154 1.78 -15.47 -5.70
C GLY A 154 1.37 -14.76 -4.41
N MET A 155 0.09 -14.84 -4.06
CA MET A 155 -0.46 -14.32 -2.83
C MET A 155 0.07 -15.13 -1.65
N ILE A 156 0.38 -14.42 -0.58
CA ILE A 156 0.82 -15.03 0.68
C ILE A 156 -0.40 -15.24 1.56
N ASN A 157 -0.65 -16.48 1.97
CA ASN A 157 -1.76 -16.84 2.86
C ASN A 157 -1.23 -17.20 4.25
N ILE A 158 -1.54 -16.38 5.25
CA ILE A 158 -1.11 -16.57 6.65
C ILE A 158 -2.31 -16.33 7.56
N GLY A 159 -2.62 -17.29 8.45
CA GLY A 159 -3.68 -17.13 9.45
C GLY A 159 -5.08 -16.88 8.87
N GLY A 160 -5.40 -17.47 7.72
CA GLY A 160 -6.68 -17.25 7.03
C GLY A 160 -6.79 -15.90 6.31
N ARG A 161 -5.67 -15.15 6.18
CA ARG A 161 -5.61 -13.89 5.43
C ARG A 161 -4.68 -13.97 4.26
N SER A 162 -5.05 -13.23 3.22
CA SER A 162 -4.26 -13.10 2.00
C SER A 162 -3.56 -11.75 1.95
N TYR A 163 -2.34 -11.75 1.41
CA TYR A 163 -1.51 -10.56 1.28
C TYR A 163 -0.84 -10.56 -0.09
N HIS A 164 -0.76 -9.38 -0.71
CA HIS A 164 0.18 -9.19 -1.83
C HIS A 164 1.60 -9.41 -1.32
N PRO A 165 2.47 -10.12 -2.05
CA PRO A 165 3.83 -10.37 -1.60
C PRO A 165 4.62 -9.07 -1.35
N CYS A 166 4.44 -8.03 -2.16
CA CYS A 166 5.07 -6.72 -1.90
C CYS A 166 4.53 -6.04 -0.63
N CYS A 167 3.24 -6.16 -0.34
CA CYS A 167 2.65 -5.62 0.89
C CYS A 167 3.18 -6.33 2.14
N ALA A 168 3.22 -7.67 2.11
CA ALA A 168 3.74 -8.46 3.22
C ALA A 168 5.25 -8.21 3.42
N ASN A 169 6.01 -8.13 2.32
CA ASN A 169 7.43 -7.84 2.35
C ASN A 169 7.70 -6.48 3.03
N PHE A 170 6.98 -5.43 2.61
CA PHE A 170 7.11 -4.12 3.23
C PHE A 170 6.76 -4.17 4.72
N TRP A 171 5.65 -4.80 5.07
CA TRP A 171 5.20 -4.86 6.46
C TRP A 171 6.24 -5.50 7.38
N LEU A 172 6.73 -6.68 7.00
CA LEU A 172 7.68 -7.46 7.80
C LEU A 172 9.03 -6.76 7.97
N HIS A 173 9.47 -5.97 6.98
CA HIS A 173 10.77 -5.29 7.02
C HIS A 173 10.71 -3.87 7.57
N CYS A 174 9.57 -3.19 7.47
CA CYS A 174 9.47 -1.76 7.75
C CYS A 174 8.43 -1.39 8.81
N VAL A 175 7.55 -2.30 9.23
CA VAL A 175 6.42 -2.01 10.11
C VAL A 175 6.48 -2.83 11.39
N ASP A 176 6.27 -4.14 11.29
CA ASP A 176 6.18 -5.05 12.44
C ASP A 176 6.49 -6.50 12.00
N PRO A 177 7.16 -7.32 12.81
CA PRO A 177 7.43 -8.73 12.49
C PRO A 177 6.16 -9.59 12.37
N ILE A 178 4.99 -9.09 12.80
CA ILE A 178 3.71 -9.79 12.77
C ILE A 178 2.78 -9.09 11.78
N LEU A 179 2.29 -9.84 10.78
CA LEU A 179 1.35 -9.31 9.79
C LEU A 179 0.02 -8.86 10.42
N PRO A 180 -0.61 -7.80 9.88
CA PRO A 180 -1.85 -7.28 10.42
C PRO A 180 -3.00 -8.19 10.04
N VAL A 181 -3.92 -8.42 10.99
CA VAL A 181 -5.13 -9.20 10.77
C VAL A 181 -6.34 -8.28 10.94
N PRO A 182 -6.75 -7.54 9.89
CA PRO A 182 -7.84 -6.57 10.00
C PRO A 182 -9.18 -7.28 10.21
N THR A 183 -9.72 -7.22 11.42
CA THR A 183 -11.00 -7.85 11.76
C THR A 183 -12.16 -7.10 11.10
N CYS A 184 -13.07 -7.85 10.47
CA CYS A 184 -14.31 -7.28 9.95
C CYS A 184 -15.29 -6.99 11.09
N HIS A 185 -16.21 -6.04 10.87
CA HIS A 185 -17.27 -5.74 11.84
C HIS A 185 -18.21 -6.95 11.98
N SER A 186 -18.77 -7.17 13.18
CA SER A 186 -19.69 -8.27 13.49
C SER A 186 -20.98 -8.29 12.64
N SER A 187 -21.27 -7.20 11.92
CA SER A 187 -22.41 -7.04 11.01
C SER A 187 -22.08 -7.27 9.53
N CYS A 188 -20.88 -7.74 9.18
CA CYS A 188 -20.51 -8.04 7.80
C CYS A 188 -21.30 -9.25 7.27
N SER A 189 -22.15 -9.02 6.28
CA SER A 189 -23.01 -10.07 5.68
C SER A 189 -22.22 -11.23 5.08
N ALA A 190 -21.03 -10.98 4.54
CA ALA A 190 -20.13 -12.02 4.04
C ALA A 190 -19.52 -12.86 5.17
N CYS A 191 -19.12 -12.24 6.28
CA CYS A 191 -18.61 -12.97 7.46
C CYS A 191 -19.72 -13.76 8.18
N VAL A 192 -20.95 -13.25 8.19
CA VAL A 192 -22.11 -13.91 8.81
C VAL A 192 -22.55 -15.16 8.01
N LYS A 193 -22.35 -15.18 6.68
CA LYS A 193 -22.64 -16.36 5.84
C LYS A 193 -21.61 -17.48 6.07
N LEU A 194 -20.32 -17.16 6.13
CA LEU A 194 -19.26 -18.15 6.37
C LEU A 194 -19.43 -18.90 7.71
N ASN A 195 -19.85 -18.20 8.77
CA ASN A 195 -20.12 -18.83 10.07
C ASN A 195 -21.38 -19.74 10.09
N LYS A 196 -22.23 -19.70 9.06
CA LYS A 196 -23.41 -20.58 8.95
C LYS A 196 -23.14 -21.86 8.17
N ASP A 197 -22.10 -21.87 7.33
CA ASP A 197 -21.74 -23.03 6.52
C ASP A 197 -20.74 -23.97 7.25
N GLU A 198 -20.27 -23.58 8.45
CA GLU A 198 -19.45 -24.41 9.34
C GLU A 198 -20.25 -25.08 10.49
N LEU A 199 -21.60 -25.05 10.45
CA LEU A 199 -22.46 -25.67 11.48
C LEU A 199 -23.37 -26.77 10.92
#